data_AF-A0A8D8B1K5-F1
#
_entry.id   AF-A0A8D8B1K5-F1
#
_cell.length_a   1.000
_cell.length_b   1.000
_cell.length_c   1.000
_cell.angle_alpha   90.00
_cell.angle_beta   90.00
_cell.angle_gamma   90.00
#
_symmetry.space_group_name_H-M   'P 1'
#
loop_
_entity.id
_entity.type
_entity.pdbx_description
1 polymer ?
#
loop_
_entity_poly.entity_id
_entity_poly.type
_entity_poly.pdbx_seq_one_letter_code
_entity_poly.pdbx_strand_id
1 'polypeptide(L)'
;KDREEQLEIEKENLIKITQLEEDYIATLEGALELVQALVEPEDGFVSLEECERIFVRIQSEFAAEYKEFGLADLAPGVVAPMIAARLKEWNPFVDPTRHLELFKRWRTILGSSSDSEKRNLLDPYSALVWSGVIPSVRTVATTWDPRIHQPMIAL
;
A
#
# COMPACT_ATOMS: atom_id res chain seq x y z
N LYS A 1 -8.11 54.72 -13.28
CA LYS A 1 -6.84 54.23 -13.82
C LYS A 1 -6.12 53.34 -12.82
N ASP A 2 -5.47 53.86 -11.78
CA ASP A 2 -4.74 53.03 -10.80
C ASP A 2 -5.57 51.90 -10.17
N ARG A 3 -6.81 52.19 -9.79
CA ARG A 3 -7.74 51.21 -9.20
C ARG A 3 -8.31 50.20 -10.20
N GLU A 4 -8.37 50.55 -11.49
CA GLU A 4 -8.81 49.64 -12.55
C GLU A 4 -7.68 48.65 -12.89
N GLU A 5 -6.44 49.13 -12.94
CA GLU A 5 -5.25 48.29 -13.11
C GLU A 5 -5.06 47.32 -11.93
N GLN A 6 -5.29 47.77 -10.69
CA GLN A 6 -5.28 46.85 -9.53
C GLN A 6 -6.35 45.76 -9.62
N LEU A 7 -7.57 46.11 -10.06
CA LEU A 7 -8.67 45.15 -10.22
C LEU A 7 -8.39 44.12 -11.32
N GLU A 8 -7.74 44.52 -12.42
CA GLU A 8 -7.35 43.57 -13.47
C GLU A 8 -6.27 42.59 -12.99
N ILE A 9 -5.28 43.06 -12.25
CA ILE A 9 -4.24 42.21 -11.66
C ILE A 9 -4.84 41.23 -10.64
N GLU A 10 -5.75 41.71 -9.79
CA GLU A 10 -6.43 40.87 -8.80
C GLU A 10 -7.30 39.81 -9.48
N LYS A 11 -8.04 40.18 -10.53
CA LYS A 11 -8.81 39.25 -11.35
C LYS A 11 -7.92 38.20 -12.01
N GLU A 12 -6.78 38.60 -12.57
CA GLU A 12 -5.85 37.67 -13.22
C GLU A 12 -5.22 36.69 -12.22
N ASN A 13 -4.90 37.17 -11.01
CA ASN A 13 -4.43 36.32 -9.92
C ASN A 13 -5.52 35.33 -9.45
N LEU A 14 -6.76 35.80 -9.29
CA LEU A 14 -7.88 34.94 -8.92
C LEU A 14 -8.11 33.83 -9.95
N ILE A 15 -8.05 34.15 -11.25
CA ILE A 15 -8.17 33.16 -12.34
C ILE A 15 -7.06 32.12 -12.26
N LYS A 16 -5.81 32.55 -12.02
CA LYS A 16 -4.67 31.63 -11.87
C LYS A 16 -4.83 30.70 -10.67
N ILE A 17 -5.33 31.22 -9.54
CA ILE A 17 -5.58 30.43 -8.34
C ILE A 17 -6.66 29.39 -8.61
N THR A 18 -7.78 29.78 -9.23
CA THR A 18 -8.87 28.85 -9.56
C THR A 18 -8.39 27.74 -10.50
N GLN A 19 -7.56 28.04 -11.50
CA GLN A 19 -6.99 27.02 -12.39
C GLN A 19 -6.12 26.01 -11.63
N LEU A 20 -5.23 26.50 -10.75
CA LEU A 20 -4.40 25.64 -9.93
C LEU A 20 -5.22 24.74 -8.99
N GLU A 21 -6.30 25.28 -8.43
CA GLU A 21 -7.23 24.52 -7.60
C GLU A 21 -8.00 23.46 -8.41
N GLU A 22 -8.45 23.79 -9.63
CA GLU A 22 -9.09 22.83 -10.53
C GLU A 22 -8.15 21.69 -10.92
N ASP A 23 -6.91 22.00 -11.29
CA ASP A 23 -5.88 20.99 -11.60
C ASP A 23 -5.58 20.10 -10.40
N TYR A 24 -5.55 20.69 -9.19
CA TYR A 24 -5.36 19.95 -7.94
C TYR A 24 -6.54 19.03 -7.60
N ILE A 25 -7.78 19.51 -7.80
CA ILE A 25 -8.99 18.70 -7.61
C ILE A 25 -9.01 17.53 -8.60
N ALA A 26 -8.72 17.76 -9.88
CA ALA A 26 -8.69 16.70 -10.88
C ALA A 26 -7.65 15.61 -10.56
N THR A 27 -6.50 16.05 -10.03
CA THR A 27 -5.43 15.16 -9.54
C THR A 27 -5.91 14.32 -8.36
N LEU A 28 -6.57 14.94 -7.37
CA LEU A 28 -7.15 14.26 -6.21
C LEU A 28 -8.28 13.29 -6.59
N GLU A 29 -9.15 13.65 -7.53
CA GLU A 29 -10.21 12.79 -8.03
C GLU A 29 -9.63 11.52 -8.68
N GLY A 30 -8.56 11.66 -9.47
CA GLY A 30 -7.85 10.52 -10.05
C GLY A 30 -7.25 9.59 -8.99
N ALA A 31 -6.63 10.15 -7.95
CA ALA A 31 -6.12 9.34 -6.84
C ALA A 31 -7.25 8.64 -6.05
N LEU A 32 -8.39 9.32 -5.85
CA LEU A 32 -9.55 8.78 -5.16
C LEU A 32 -10.19 7.63 -5.95
N GLU A 33 -10.29 7.73 -7.26
CA GLU A 33 -10.81 6.67 -8.14
C GLU A 33 -9.95 5.40 -8.04
N LEU A 34 -8.61 5.56 -8.05
CA LEU A 34 -7.67 4.46 -7.86
C LEU A 34 -7.81 3.79 -6.49
N VAL A 35 -8.07 4.57 -5.44
CA VAL A 35 -8.31 4.07 -4.09
C VAL A 35 -9.66 3.36 -3.99
N GLN A 36 -10.71 3.90 -4.61
CA GLN A 36 -12.02 3.25 -4.68
C GLN A 36 -11.92 1.91 -5.40
N ALA A 37 -11.21 1.83 -6.52
CA ALA A 37 -10.97 0.58 -7.23
C ALA A 37 -10.25 -0.47 -6.35
N LEU A 38 -9.47 -0.02 -5.37
CA LEU A 38 -8.75 -0.88 -4.43
C LEU A 38 -9.65 -1.39 -3.28
N VAL A 39 -10.53 -0.54 -2.75
CA VAL A 39 -11.37 -0.83 -1.58
C VAL A 39 -12.68 -1.53 -1.98
N GLU A 40 -13.28 -1.09 -3.09
CA GLU A 40 -14.58 -1.54 -3.56
C GLU A 40 -14.50 -1.85 -5.06
N PRO A 41 -13.87 -2.98 -5.44
CA PRO A 41 -13.85 -3.41 -6.83
C PRO A 41 -15.26 -3.67 -7.35
N GLU A 42 -15.60 -3.15 -8.52
CA GLU A 42 -16.89 -3.42 -9.19
C GLU A 42 -17.12 -4.92 -9.41
N ASP A 43 -16.05 -5.70 -9.64
CA ASP A 43 -16.09 -7.15 -9.83
C ASP A 43 -15.97 -7.98 -8.53
N GLY A 44 -15.92 -7.32 -7.35
CA GLY A 44 -15.85 -7.97 -6.04
C GLY A 44 -14.50 -8.61 -5.68
N PHE A 45 -13.53 -8.64 -6.60
CA PHE A 45 -12.17 -9.14 -6.36
C PHE A 45 -11.12 -8.25 -7.04
N VAL A 46 -10.29 -7.56 -6.24
CA VAL A 46 -9.01 -7.03 -6.73
C VAL A 46 -7.98 -8.13 -6.68
N SER A 47 -7.15 -8.27 -7.72
CA SER A 47 -6.01 -9.19 -7.71
C SER A 47 -4.77 -8.54 -7.12
N LEU A 48 -3.86 -9.33 -6.53
CA LEU A 48 -2.69 -8.76 -5.85
C LEU A 48 -1.79 -7.96 -6.79
N GLU A 49 -1.76 -8.37 -8.06
CA GLU A 49 -1.04 -7.69 -9.13
C GLU A 49 -1.70 -6.35 -9.51
N GLU A 50 -3.04 -6.29 -9.44
CA GLU A 50 -3.76 -5.03 -9.65
C GLU A 50 -3.52 -4.05 -8.50
N CYS A 51 -3.55 -4.53 -7.25
CA CYS A 51 -3.16 -3.72 -6.10
C CYS A 51 -1.74 -3.16 -6.26
N GLU A 52 -0.78 -4.00 -6.66
CA GLU A 52 0.60 -3.59 -6.91
C GLU A 52 0.67 -2.49 -7.99
N ARG A 53 -0.05 -2.65 -9.10
CA ARG A 53 -0.11 -1.62 -10.16
C ARG A 53 -0.69 -0.30 -9.65
N ILE A 54 -1.79 -0.36 -8.89
CA ILE A 54 -2.44 0.83 -8.32
C ILE A 54 -1.48 1.55 -7.37
N PHE A 55 -0.83 0.84 -6.44
CA PHE A 55 0.12 1.45 -5.50
C PHE A 55 1.34 2.06 -6.19
N VAL A 56 1.86 1.42 -7.25
CA VAL A 56 2.98 1.97 -8.04
C VAL A 56 2.54 3.21 -8.81
N ARG A 57 1.34 3.19 -9.39
CA ARG A 57 0.76 4.32 -10.11
C ARG A 57 0.54 5.51 -9.18
N ILE A 58 -0.05 5.27 -8.01
CA ILE A 58 -0.26 6.30 -6.99
C ILE A 58 1.08 6.90 -6.54
N GLN A 59 2.10 6.09 -6.30
CA GLN A 59 3.41 6.62 -5.91
C GLN A 59 4.14 7.38 -7.03
N SER A 60 3.91 7.02 -8.29
CA SER A 60 4.56 7.68 -9.42
C SER A 60 3.87 8.98 -9.82
N GLU A 61 2.54 9.00 -9.82
CA GLU A 61 1.74 10.15 -10.28
C GLU A 61 1.35 11.08 -9.13
N PHE A 62 1.22 10.56 -7.89
CA PHE A 62 0.63 11.26 -6.74
C PHE A 62 1.46 11.06 -5.46
N ALA A 63 2.79 11.20 -5.56
CA ALA A 63 3.71 10.94 -4.44
C ALA A 63 3.48 11.85 -3.21
N ALA A 64 3.05 13.10 -3.43
CA ALA A 64 2.82 14.06 -2.37
C ALA A 64 1.56 13.69 -1.57
N GLU A 65 0.50 13.34 -2.27
CA GLU A 65 -0.80 12.89 -1.78
C GLU A 65 -0.68 11.53 -1.11
N TYR A 66 0.12 10.61 -1.68
CA TYR A 66 0.45 9.33 -1.07
C TYR A 66 0.99 9.49 0.36
N LYS A 67 1.83 10.50 0.57
CA LYS A 67 2.40 10.82 1.88
C LYS A 67 1.44 11.63 2.75
N GLU A 68 0.73 12.60 2.19
CA GLU A 68 -0.18 13.49 2.91
C GLU A 68 -1.40 12.74 3.46
N PHE A 69 -1.99 11.84 2.67
CA PHE A 69 -3.16 11.05 3.05
C PHE A 69 -2.79 9.70 3.68
N GLY A 70 -1.51 9.38 3.81
CA GLY A 70 -1.06 8.14 4.44
C GLY A 70 -1.58 6.89 3.72
N LEU A 71 -1.62 6.92 2.38
CA LEU A 71 -2.18 5.84 1.55
C LEU A 71 -1.44 4.50 1.74
N ALA A 72 -0.23 4.53 2.28
CA ALA A 72 0.50 3.36 2.76
C ALA A 72 -0.27 2.55 3.83
N ASP A 73 -1.04 3.21 4.70
CA ASP A 73 -1.82 2.58 5.78
C ASP A 73 -3.08 1.85 5.26
N LEU A 74 -3.49 2.13 4.02
CA LEU A 74 -4.53 1.37 3.34
C LEU A 74 -4.02 -0.01 2.88
N ALA A 75 -2.71 -0.15 2.66
CA ALA A 75 -2.13 -1.38 2.14
C ALA A 75 -2.38 -2.58 3.07
N PRO A 76 -2.19 -2.51 4.40
CA PRO A 76 -2.60 -3.58 5.31
C PRO A 76 -4.09 -3.96 5.19
N GLY A 77 -4.98 -2.99 5.02
CA GLY A 77 -6.43 -3.25 4.94
C GLY A 77 -6.81 -4.08 3.72
N VAL A 78 -6.22 -3.78 2.56
CA VAL A 78 -6.56 -4.43 1.29
C VAL A 78 -5.65 -5.61 1.00
N VAL A 79 -4.34 -5.42 1.14
CA VAL A 79 -3.33 -6.38 0.70
C VAL A 79 -3.19 -7.54 1.70
N ALA A 80 -3.38 -7.29 3.00
CA ALA A 80 -3.23 -8.34 4.00
C ALA A 80 -4.25 -9.49 3.87
N PRO A 81 -5.56 -9.27 3.68
CA PRO A 81 -6.50 -10.38 3.47
C PRO A 81 -6.19 -11.15 2.18
N MET A 82 -5.65 -10.49 1.14
CA MET A 82 -5.27 -11.14 -0.12
C MET A 82 -4.02 -12.00 0.01
N ILE A 83 -3.00 -11.49 0.70
CA ILE A 83 -1.80 -12.24 1.06
C ILE A 83 -2.20 -13.42 1.96
N ALA A 84 -3.02 -13.19 2.99
CA ALA A 84 -3.50 -14.26 3.87
C ALA A 84 -4.27 -15.35 3.09
N ALA A 85 -5.09 -14.98 2.10
CA ALA A 85 -5.76 -15.93 1.22
C ALA A 85 -4.76 -16.77 0.39
N ARG A 86 -3.74 -16.14 -0.20
CA ARG A 86 -2.66 -16.87 -0.92
C ARG A 86 -1.79 -17.73 0.00
N LEU A 87 -1.54 -17.27 1.22
CA LEU A 87 -0.72 -17.98 2.22
C LEU A 87 -1.49 -19.10 2.93
N LYS A 88 -2.81 -19.22 2.72
CA LYS A 88 -3.63 -20.29 3.29
C LYS A 88 -3.22 -21.68 2.78
N GLU A 89 -2.75 -21.76 1.54
CA GLU A 89 -2.24 -22.99 0.92
C GLU A 89 -0.72 -23.14 1.07
N TRP A 90 -0.05 -22.15 1.66
CA TRP A 90 1.39 -22.17 1.85
C TRP A 90 1.77 -23.00 3.08
N ASN A 91 2.64 -23.98 2.86
CA ASN A 91 3.26 -24.75 3.93
C ASN A 91 4.73 -24.32 4.10
N PRO A 92 5.06 -23.54 5.14
CA PRO A 92 6.42 -23.08 5.36
C PRO A 92 7.41 -24.20 5.75
N PHE A 93 6.94 -25.41 6.11
CA PHE A 93 7.84 -26.57 6.28
C PHE A 93 8.33 -27.18 4.96
N VAL A 94 7.62 -26.93 3.85
CA VAL A 94 7.97 -27.48 2.54
C VAL A 94 8.81 -26.48 1.74
N ASP A 95 8.40 -25.21 1.73
CA ASP A 95 9.13 -24.17 0.99
C ASP A 95 8.98 -22.79 1.67
N PRO A 96 9.88 -22.44 2.60
CA PRO A 96 9.79 -21.17 3.33
C PRO A 96 10.09 -19.94 2.47
N THR A 97 10.70 -20.11 1.29
CA THR A 97 11.14 -19.00 0.43
C THR A 97 10.15 -18.62 -0.67
N ARG A 98 9.17 -19.49 -0.99
CA ARG A 98 8.18 -19.31 -2.06
C ARG A 98 7.49 -17.94 -2.11
N HIS A 99 7.19 -17.34 -0.96
CA HIS A 99 6.48 -16.06 -0.91
C HIS A 99 7.39 -14.88 -0.48
N LEU A 100 8.68 -15.11 -0.26
CA LEU A 100 9.63 -14.04 0.10
C LEU A 100 9.75 -12.99 -1.01
N GLU A 101 9.72 -13.39 -2.29
CA GLU A 101 9.76 -12.44 -3.40
C GLU A 101 8.53 -11.52 -3.40
N LEU A 102 7.37 -12.05 -3.02
CA LEU A 102 6.14 -11.27 -2.90
C LEU A 102 6.27 -10.22 -1.79
N PHE A 103 6.70 -10.63 -0.59
CA PHE A 103 6.94 -9.69 0.50
C PHE A 103 8.04 -8.68 0.14
N LYS A 104 9.08 -9.08 -0.59
CA LYS A 104 10.14 -8.18 -1.04
C LYS A 104 9.62 -7.11 -2.00
N ARG A 105 8.73 -7.47 -2.95
CA ARG A 105 8.05 -6.49 -3.82
C ARG A 105 7.19 -5.53 -3.01
N TRP A 106 6.34 -6.03 -2.12
CA TRP A 106 5.51 -5.19 -1.25
C TRP A 106 6.33 -4.32 -0.31
N ARG A 107 7.52 -4.78 0.12
CA ARG A 107 8.47 -3.96 0.86
C ARG A 107 9.03 -2.82 0.02
N THR A 108 9.33 -3.05 -1.26
CA THR A 108 9.77 -1.98 -2.16
C THR A 108 8.65 -0.99 -2.44
N ILE A 109 7.42 -1.48 -2.62
CA ILE A 109 6.23 -0.65 -2.86
C ILE A 109 5.88 0.18 -1.62
N LEU A 110 5.94 -0.37 -0.41
CA LEU A 110 5.52 0.33 0.81
C LEU A 110 6.68 1.05 1.53
N GLY A 111 7.90 0.57 1.35
CA GLY A 111 9.09 1.04 2.06
C GLY A 111 9.83 2.21 1.39
N SER A 112 9.22 2.89 0.40
CA SER A 112 9.81 4.09 -0.20
C SER A 112 9.71 5.34 0.69
N SER A 113 9.04 5.23 1.85
CA SER A 113 9.08 6.23 2.93
C SER A 113 10.34 6.05 3.77
N SER A 114 11.45 6.62 3.29
CA SER A 114 12.66 7.05 4.03
C SER A 114 13.06 6.26 5.29
N ASP A 115 14.25 5.66 5.19
CA ASP A 115 15.15 4.96 6.15
C ASP A 115 15.22 5.42 7.64
N SER A 116 14.42 6.37 8.11
CA SER A 116 14.62 7.04 9.41
C SER A 116 13.49 6.89 10.43
N GLU A 117 12.29 6.46 10.06
CA GLU A 117 11.17 6.39 11.01
C GLU A 117 10.91 4.96 11.44
N LYS A 118 11.72 4.51 12.41
CA LYS A 118 11.45 3.50 13.44
C LYS A 118 10.77 2.21 12.94
N ARG A 119 11.44 1.08 13.20
CA ARG A 119 10.88 -0.28 13.23
C ARG A 119 9.66 -0.35 14.17
N ASN A 120 8.55 0.23 13.76
CA ASN A 120 7.29 0.21 14.47
C ASN A 120 6.59 -1.06 13.99
N LEU A 121 6.07 -1.84 14.94
CA LEU A 121 5.20 -2.98 14.64
C LEU A 121 3.91 -2.55 13.91
N LEU A 122 3.67 -1.24 13.84
CA LEU A 122 2.58 -0.55 13.15
C LEU A 122 2.95 -0.12 11.72
N ASP A 123 4.18 -0.38 11.26
CA ASP A 123 4.54 -0.10 9.87
C ASP A 123 3.67 -0.98 8.94
N PRO A 124 3.12 -0.43 7.85
CA PRO A 124 2.21 -1.16 6.98
C PRO A 124 2.81 -2.44 6.42
N TYR A 125 4.13 -2.50 6.18
CA TYR A 125 4.81 -3.73 5.81
C TYR A 125 4.87 -4.73 6.97
N SER A 126 5.12 -4.25 8.20
CA SER A 126 5.10 -5.11 9.39
C SER A 126 3.71 -5.70 9.62
N ALA A 127 2.65 -4.91 9.49
CA ALA A 127 1.27 -5.36 9.61
C ALA A 127 0.91 -6.44 8.56
N LEU A 128 1.41 -6.30 7.32
CA LEU A 128 1.26 -7.30 6.26
C LEU A 128 1.92 -8.63 6.62
N VAL A 129 3.15 -8.58 7.13
CA VAL A 129 3.87 -9.78 7.59
C VAL A 129 3.14 -10.43 8.77
N TRP A 130 2.68 -9.64 9.74
CA TRP A 130 1.95 -10.13 10.91
C TRP A 130 0.60 -10.77 10.55
N SER A 131 -0.12 -10.22 9.57
CA SER A 131 -1.42 -10.75 9.15
C SER A 131 -1.31 -11.98 8.25
N GLY A 132 -0.29 -12.05 7.38
CA GLY A 132 -0.09 -13.16 6.45
C GLY A 132 0.76 -14.31 7.02
N VAL A 133 1.98 -14.01 7.46
CA VAL A 133 3.01 -15.02 7.75
C VAL A 133 2.77 -15.69 9.10
N ILE A 134 2.41 -14.92 10.12
CA ILE A 134 2.32 -15.41 11.49
C ILE A 134 1.22 -16.46 11.67
N PRO A 135 0.01 -16.33 11.08
CA PRO A 135 -0.99 -17.39 11.12
C PRO A 135 -0.49 -18.69 10.49
N SER A 136 0.11 -18.63 9.29
CA SER A 136 0.65 -19.82 8.60
C SER A 136 1.76 -20.50 9.40
N VAL A 137 2.69 -19.71 9.97
CA VAL A 137 3.75 -20.22 10.86
C VAL A 137 3.17 -20.84 12.14
N ARG A 138 2.13 -20.22 12.73
CA ARG A 138 1.47 -20.75 13.92
C ARG A 138 0.79 -22.09 13.65
N THR A 139 0.11 -22.24 12.51
CA THR A 139 -0.56 -23.49 12.12
C THR A 139 0.43 -24.64 11.96
N VAL A 140 1.58 -24.39 11.34
CA VAL A 140 2.61 -25.42 11.23
C VAL A 140 3.28 -25.72 12.56
N ALA A 141 3.50 -24.71 13.41
CA ALA A 141 4.05 -24.90 14.75
C ALA A 141 3.13 -25.72 15.65
N THR A 142 1.80 -25.63 15.48
CA THR A 142 0.85 -26.50 16.20
C THR A 142 0.84 -27.95 15.71
N THR A 143 1.31 -28.20 14.48
CA THR A 143 1.42 -29.53 13.88
C THR A 143 2.82 -30.12 14.07
N TRP A 144 3.75 -29.32 14.61
CA TRP A 144 5.13 -29.71 14.81
C TRP A 144 5.28 -30.71 15.95
N ASP A 145 5.94 -31.84 15.67
CA ASP A 145 6.29 -32.84 16.67
C ASP A 145 7.72 -32.55 17.19
N PRO A 146 7.92 -32.39 18.51
CA PRO A 146 9.22 -32.08 19.10
C PRO A 146 10.30 -33.16 18.87
N ARG A 147 9.94 -34.33 18.34
CA ARG A 147 10.88 -35.42 17.99
C ARG A 147 11.51 -35.22 16.61
N ILE A 148 10.86 -34.46 15.73
CA ILE A 148 11.38 -34.10 14.39
C ILE A 148 11.65 -32.59 14.40
N HIS A 149 12.84 -32.22 14.87
CA HIS A 149 13.27 -30.84 15.10
C HIS A 149 13.75 -30.12 13.82
N GLN A 150 14.19 -30.89 12.81
CA GLN A 150 14.72 -30.37 11.53
C GLN A 150 13.81 -29.34 10.82
N PRO A 151 12.47 -29.51 10.74
CA PRO A 151 11.58 -28.60 10.03
C PRO A 151 11.49 -27.22 10.69
N MET A 152 11.64 -27.14 12.01
CA MET A 152 11.63 -25.87 12.75
C MET A 152 12.97 -25.14 12.67
N ILE A 153 14.08 -25.85 12.42
CA ILE A 153 15.42 -25.27 12.29
C ILE A 153 15.65 -24.72 10.87
N ALA A 154 14.93 -25.24 9.88
CA ALA A 154 15.02 -24.82 8.48
C ALA A 154 14.11 -23.64 8.11
N LEU A 155 13.30 -23.15 9.06
CA LEU A 155 12.43 -21.98 8.95
C LEU A 155 13.22 -20.68 9.18
#